data_AF-A0A967I615-F1
#
_entry.id   AF-A0A967I615-F1
#
_cell.length_a   1.000
_cell.length_b   1.000
_cell.length_c   1.000
_cell.angle_alpha   90.00
_cell.angle_beta   90.00
_cell.angle_gamma   90.00
#
_symmetry.space_group_name_H-M   'P 1'
#
loop_
_entity.id
_entity.type
_entity.pdbx_description
1 polymer ?
#
loop_
_entity_poly.entity_id
_entity_poly.type
_entity_poly.pdbx_seq_one_letter_code
_entity_poly.pdbx_strand_id
1 'polypeptide(L)' 'MSQSKHYFFCGIGGSGMLPLALIMKARGCGVEGSDRGLDQGKTP' A
#
# COMPACT_ATOMS: atom_id res chain seq x y z
N MET A 1 17.55 -7.36 -15.48
CA MET A 1 16.15 -7.40 -15.01
C MET A 1 16.16 -7.07 -13.52
N SER A 2 15.83 -5.85 -13.13
CA SER A 2 15.66 -5.56 -11.70
C SER A 2 14.44 -6.32 -11.22
N GLN A 3 14.61 -7.24 -10.27
CA GLN A 3 13.47 -7.92 -9.65
C GLN A 3 12.49 -6.84 -9.14
N SER A 4 11.29 -6.82 -9.69
CA SER A 4 10.21 -5.94 -9.22
C SER A 4 9.89 -6.34 -7.78
N LYS A 5 10.40 -5.58 -6.81
CA LYS A 5 10.16 -5.87 -5.39
C LYS A 5 8.68 -5.65 -5.08
N HIS A 6 8.09 -6.58 -4.35
CA HIS A 6 6.73 -6.47 -3.83
C HIS A 6 6.77 -6.08 -2.35
N TYR A 7 5.95 -5.11 -1.97
CA TYR A 7 5.82 -4.61 -0.61
C TYR A 7 4.38 -4.75 -0.12
N PHE A 8 4.23 -5.19 1.13
CA PHE A 8 2.94 -5.23 1.82
C PHE A 8 2.91 -4.20 2.96
N PHE A 9 1.90 -3.34 2.97
CA PHE A 9 1.72 -2.30 3.99
C PHE A 9 0.60 -2.68 4.96
N CYS A 10 0.92 -2.88 6.23
CA CYS A 10 -0.09 -3.06 7.29
C CYS A 10 -0.69 -1.69 7.67
N GLY A 11 -1.98 -1.48 7.41
CA GLY A 11 -2.64 -0.19 7.59
C GLY A 11 -2.38 0.81 6.45
N ILE A 12 -2.45 0.36 5.21
CA ILE A 12 -2.10 1.14 4.00
C ILE A 12 -2.95 2.42 3.84
N GLY A 13 -4.18 2.47 4.34
CA GLY A 13 -5.04 3.65 4.27
C GLY A 13 -4.71 4.76 5.28
N GLY A 14 -3.76 4.53 6.20
CA GLY A 14 -3.31 5.54 7.14
C GLY A 14 -2.62 6.73 6.45
N SER A 15 -2.79 7.94 7.00
CA SER A 15 -2.28 9.19 6.41
C SER A 15 -0.76 9.24 6.19
N GLY A 16 0.02 8.49 6.99
CA GLY A 16 1.47 8.34 6.78
C GLY A 16 1.84 7.19 5.83
N MET A 17 1.04 6.13 5.79
CA MET A 17 1.34 4.91 5.03
C MET A 17 0.95 5.02 3.56
N LEU A 18 -0.19 5.65 3.25
CA LEU A 18 -0.66 5.82 1.88
C LEU A 18 0.34 6.61 1.00
N PRO A 19 0.92 7.75 1.44
CA PRO A 19 1.94 8.43 0.65
C PRO A 19 3.18 7.56 0.41
N LEU A 20 3.61 6.77 1.41
CA LEU A 20 4.78 5.90 1.29
C LEU A 20 4.52 4.75 0.28
N ALA A 21 3.33 4.14 0.33
CA ALA A 21 2.88 3.13 -0.62
C ALA A 21 2.86 3.66 -2.06
N LEU A 22 2.37 4.88 -2.27
CA LEU A 22 2.35 5.54 -3.58
C LEU A 22 3.75 5.81 -4.13
N ILE A 23 4.70 6.21 -3.29
CA ILE A 23 6.10 6.40 -3.69
C ILE A 23 6.71 5.06 -4.16
N MET A 24 6.45 3.95 -3.47
CA MET A 24 6.95 2.64 -3.89
C MET A 24 6.33 2.20 -5.22
N LYS A 25 5.03 2.44 -5.40
CA LYS A 25 4.34 2.18 -6.67
C LYS A 25 4.93 3.01 -7.82
N ALA A 26 5.21 4.29 -7.59
CA ALA A 26 5.85 5.17 -8.58
C ALA A 26 7.28 4.73 -8.94
N ARG A 27 7.98 4.04 -8.03
CA ARG A 27 9.28 3.41 -8.28
C ARG A 27 9.20 2.07 -9.01
N GLY A 28 8.01 1.65 -9.43
CA GLY A 28 7.80 0.39 -10.15
C GLY A 28 7.79 -0.85 -9.26
N CYS A 29 7.62 -0.67 -7.95
CA CYS A 29 7.45 -1.78 -7.02
C CYS A 29 5.98 -2.22 -6.98
N GLY A 30 5.74 -3.52 -6.78
CA GLY A 30 4.41 -4.02 -6.47
C GLY A 30 4.02 -3.60 -5.05
N VAL A 31 2.76 -3.21 -4.86
CA VAL A 31 2.28 -2.70 -3.57
C VAL A 31 0.92 -3.30 -3.27
N GLU A 32 0.82 -3.93 -2.12
CA GLU A 32 -0.42 -4.45 -1.52
C GLU A 32 -0.49 -3.98 -0.07
N GLY A 33 -1.64 -4.11 0.58
CA GLY A 33 -1.75 -3.77 1.98
C GLY A 33 -3.12 -4.02 2.57
N SER A 34 -3.17 -4.07 3.91
CA SER A 34 -4.40 -4.17 4.68
C SER A 34 -4.87 -2.79 5.14
N ASP A 35 -6.17 -2.60 5.31
CA ASP A 35 -6.71 -1.40 5.94
C ASP A 35 -7.94 -1.75 6.78
N ARG A 36 -7.93 -1.36 8.05
CA ARG A 36 -9.02 -1.68 8.99
C ARG A 36 -10.35 -1.01 8.58
N GLY A 37 -10.31 0.16 7.97
CA GLY A 37 -11.52 0.84 7.48
C GLY A 37 -12.15 0.06 6.34
N LEU A 38 -11.33 -0.40 5.40
CA LEU A 38 -11.74 -1.29 4.32
C LEU A 38 -12.28 -2.63 4.85
N ASP A 39 -11.56 -3.27 5.75
CA ASP A 39 -11.95 -4.55 6.35
C ASP A 39 -13.29 -4.44 7.11
N GLN A 40 -13.59 -3.26 7.66
CA GLN A 40 -14.87 -2.97 8.33
C GLN A 40 -15.99 -2.54 7.37
N GLY A 41 -15.74 -2.46 6.06
CA GLY A 41 -16.70 -1.96 5.07
C GLY A 41 -17.00 -0.46 5.21
N LYS A 42 -16.09 0.31 5.80
CA LYS A 42 -16.25 1.76 6.04
C LYS A 42 -15.67 2.62 4.93
N THR A 43 -14.93 2.03 4.01
CA THR A 43 -14.45 2.68 2.79
C THR A 43 -15.09 2.00 1.58
N PRO A 44 -15.51 2.77 0.55
CA PRO A 44 -16.14 2.23 -0.65
C PRO A 44 -15.22 1.33 -1.47
#